data_AF-A0AAD5MHY8-F1
#
_entry.id   AF-A0AAD5MHY8-F1
#
_cell.length_a   1.000
_cell.length_b   1.000
_cell.length_c   1.000
_cell.angle_alpha   90.00
_cell.angle_beta   90.00
_cell.angle_gamma   90.00
#
_symmetry.space_group_name_H-M   'P 1'
#
loop_
_entity.id
_entity.type
_entity.pdbx_description
1 polymer ?
#
loop_
_entity_poly.entity_id
_entity_poly.type
_entity_poly.pdbx_seq_one_letter_code
_entity_poly.pdbx_strand_id
1 'polypeptide(L)'
;MTRNFSLSGFTLPVNMVFTASAGAPVQVSGIAATADAAKSFVSRLVLQTVTEVLEQQGRSAGLPDVMISNILDQLTVQINYDPFECKTLSALKPGETMVNGVMMDMLPNCIIVGNTVTALCQAMRGGRGAMCDLSKADDKIANIPPKHLSISGTFTTTNIIMTNWSRVMWQSVVNRAVRMLAAGPFGSNFVSAFATVG
;
A
#
# COMPACT_ATOMS: atom_id res chain seq x y z
N MET A 1 10.46 1.80 -24.07
CA MET A 1 10.89 0.60 -23.33
C MET A 1 9.96 0.40 -22.14
N THR A 2 9.60 -0.85 -21.83
CA THR A 2 8.69 -1.18 -20.73
C THR A 2 9.32 -2.22 -19.80
N ARG A 3 9.21 -2.04 -18.48
CA ARG A 3 9.68 -2.97 -17.44
C ARG A 3 8.60 -3.20 -16.41
N ASN A 4 8.42 -4.46 -16.02
CA ASN A 4 7.50 -4.82 -14.96
C ASN A 4 8.21 -4.73 -13.62
N PHE A 5 7.47 -4.38 -12.57
CA PHE A 5 7.96 -4.47 -11.19
C PHE A 5 6.86 -4.99 -10.27
N SER A 6 7.29 -5.51 -9.12
CA SER A 6 6.43 -5.85 -8.01
C SER A 6 7.03 -5.36 -6.70
N LEU A 7 6.17 -5.00 -5.75
CA LEU A 7 6.50 -4.58 -4.40
C LEU A 7 5.58 -5.34 -3.44
N SER A 8 6.15 -6.01 -2.46
CA SER A 8 5.41 -6.86 -1.52
C SER A 8 6.11 -6.88 -0.15
N GLY A 9 5.50 -7.56 0.83
CA GLY A 9 6.05 -7.66 2.18
C GLY A 9 5.80 -6.44 3.07
N PHE A 10 4.91 -5.53 2.66
CA PHE A 10 4.43 -4.42 3.49
C PHE A 10 3.20 -4.85 4.33
N THR A 11 2.93 -4.15 5.42
CA THR A 11 1.65 -4.23 6.14
C THR A 11 0.69 -3.17 5.61
N LEU A 12 -0.62 -3.43 5.66
CA LEU A 12 -1.61 -2.65 4.91
C LEU A 12 -1.93 -1.30 5.59
N PRO A 13 -1.50 -0.15 5.03
CA PRO A 13 -1.88 1.16 5.55
C PRO A 13 -3.37 1.43 5.31
N VAL A 14 -4.01 2.20 6.21
CA VAL A 14 -5.44 2.56 6.09
C VAL A 14 -5.76 3.31 4.79
N ASN A 15 -4.82 4.08 4.25
CA ASN A 15 -4.99 4.80 2.98
C ASN A 15 -5.04 3.90 1.74
N MET A 16 -4.64 2.63 1.88
CA MET A 16 -4.65 1.63 0.80
C MET A 16 -5.89 0.73 0.84
N VAL A 17 -6.74 0.87 1.85
CA VAL A 17 -8.05 0.20 1.92
C VAL A 17 -9.18 1.18 1.68
N PHE A 18 -10.35 0.65 1.35
CA PHE A 18 -11.54 1.46 1.20
C PHE A 18 -12.73 0.89 1.96
N THR A 19 -13.71 1.76 2.21
CA THR A 19 -14.98 1.37 2.79
C THR A 19 -16.09 2.28 2.29
N ALA A 20 -17.27 1.70 2.04
CA ALA A 20 -18.48 2.44 1.74
C ALA A 20 -19.26 2.86 3.01
N SER A 21 -18.78 2.49 4.20
CA SER A 21 -19.47 2.78 5.46
C SER A 21 -19.51 4.28 5.74
N ALA A 22 -20.71 4.79 6.02
CA ALA A 22 -20.90 6.19 6.38
C ALA A 22 -20.18 6.52 7.70
N GLY A 23 -19.48 7.66 7.75
CA GLY A 23 -18.74 8.08 8.95
C GLY A 23 -17.40 7.38 9.17
N ALA A 24 -16.99 6.46 8.28
CA ALA A 24 -15.67 5.83 8.34
C ALA A 24 -14.49 6.82 8.44
N PRO A 25 -14.44 7.93 7.68
CA PRO A 25 -13.36 8.91 7.80
C PRO A 25 -13.27 9.61 9.17
N VAL A 26 -14.39 9.65 9.91
CA VAL A 26 -14.43 10.20 11.28
C VAL A 26 -13.82 9.21 12.27
N GLN A 27 -14.02 7.91 12.06
CA GLN A 27 -13.47 6.85 12.91
C GLN A 27 -11.99 6.58 12.60
N VAL A 28 -11.63 6.59 11.32
CA VAL A 28 -10.29 6.26 10.83
C VAL A 28 -9.88 7.31 9.81
N SER A 29 -9.01 8.22 10.23
CA SER A 29 -8.49 9.24 9.33
C SER A 29 -7.70 8.60 8.18
N GLY A 30 -7.93 9.08 6.96
CA GLY A 30 -7.18 8.66 5.78
C GLY A 30 -7.72 7.43 5.05
N ILE A 31 -8.74 6.74 5.55
CA ILE A 31 -9.36 5.64 4.81
C ILE A 31 -10.05 6.15 3.54
N ALA A 32 -9.92 5.40 2.45
CA ALA A 32 -10.56 5.77 1.19
C ALA A 32 -12.06 5.45 1.20
N ALA A 33 -12.87 6.31 0.59
CA ALA A 33 -14.31 6.06 0.42
C ALA A 33 -14.61 5.09 -0.73
N THR A 34 -13.66 4.90 -1.66
CA THR A 34 -13.83 4.06 -2.85
C THR A 34 -12.55 3.33 -3.20
N ALA A 35 -12.67 2.22 -3.94
CA ALA A 35 -11.52 1.49 -4.46
C ALA A 35 -10.63 2.38 -5.35
N ASP A 36 -11.23 3.25 -6.17
CA ASP A 36 -10.47 4.13 -7.07
C ASP A 36 -9.68 5.20 -6.30
N ALA A 37 -10.21 5.70 -5.18
CA ALA A 37 -9.48 6.61 -4.31
C ALA A 37 -8.25 5.92 -3.66
N ALA A 38 -8.40 4.67 -3.19
CA ALA A 38 -7.29 3.87 -2.67
C ALA A 38 -6.24 3.58 -3.77
N LYS A 39 -6.66 3.19 -4.98
CA LYS A 39 -5.75 3.00 -6.12
C LYS A 39 -5.00 4.29 -6.47
N SER A 40 -5.71 5.42 -6.54
CA SER A 40 -5.11 6.72 -6.84
C SER A 40 -4.08 7.13 -5.79
N PHE A 41 -4.35 6.84 -4.52
CA PHE A 41 -3.38 7.05 -3.45
C PHE A 41 -2.11 6.23 -3.67
N VAL A 42 -2.23 4.92 -3.92
CA VAL A 42 -1.08 4.04 -4.19
C VAL A 42 -0.31 4.49 -5.43
N SER A 43 -1.01 4.85 -6.50
CA SER A 43 -0.40 5.35 -7.73
C SER A 43 0.43 6.60 -7.49
N ARG A 44 -0.10 7.58 -6.76
CA ARG A 44 0.64 8.80 -6.41
C ARG A 44 1.83 8.48 -5.51
N LEU A 45 1.64 7.64 -4.50
CA LEU A 45 2.70 7.27 -3.56
C LEU A 45 3.89 6.63 -4.29
N VAL A 46 3.63 5.65 -5.16
CA VAL A 46 4.69 4.97 -5.92
C VAL A 46 5.34 5.90 -6.93
N LEU A 47 4.54 6.68 -7.67
CA LEU A 47 5.06 7.64 -8.66
C LEU A 47 5.96 8.68 -7.99
N GLN A 48 5.49 9.34 -6.93
CA GLN A 48 6.27 10.34 -6.18
C GLN A 48 7.59 9.75 -5.70
N THR A 49 7.53 8.58 -5.04
CA THR A 49 8.73 7.93 -4.52
C THR A 49 9.72 7.59 -5.63
N VAL A 50 9.26 7.04 -6.76
CA VAL A 50 10.15 6.68 -7.88
C VAL A 50 10.76 7.92 -8.51
N THR A 51 9.97 8.98 -8.72
CA THR A 51 10.45 10.26 -9.25
C THR A 51 11.52 10.85 -8.34
N GLU A 52 11.29 10.91 -7.03
CA GLU A 52 12.27 11.43 -6.07
C GLU A 52 13.59 10.63 -6.08
N VAL A 53 13.52 9.29 -6.16
CA VAL A 53 14.72 8.44 -6.29
C VAL A 53 15.50 8.77 -7.55
N LEU A 54 14.80 8.93 -8.67
CA LEU A 54 15.42 9.22 -9.96
C LEU A 54 16.00 10.64 -10.01
N GLU A 55 15.35 11.62 -9.39
CA GLU A 55 15.90 12.96 -9.20
C GLU A 55 17.19 12.93 -8.39
N GLN A 56 17.18 12.23 -7.25
CA GLN A 56 18.37 12.08 -6.41
C GLN A 56 19.50 11.37 -7.17
N GLN A 57 19.18 10.33 -7.94
CA GLN A 57 20.15 9.65 -8.79
C GLN A 57 20.73 10.57 -9.87
N GLY A 58 19.88 11.31 -10.58
CA GLY A 58 20.30 12.26 -11.61
C GLY A 58 21.23 13.34 -11.06
N ARG A 59 20.87 13.93 -9.91
CA ARG A 59 21.71 14.92 -9.22
C ARG A 59 23.04 14.32 -8.78
N SER A 60 23.02 13.10 -8.22
CA SER A 60 24.25 12.41 -7.82
C SER A 60 25.17 12.06 -9.00
N ALA A 61 24.60 11.96 -10.21
CA ALA A 61 25.35 11.76 -11.45
C ALA A 61 25.80 13.09 -12.11
N GLY A 62 25.54 14.24 -11.47
CA GLY A 62 25.91 15.55 -11.99
C GLY A 62 25.02 16.06 -13.12
N LEU A 63 23.82 15.48 -13.31
CA LEU A 63 22.88 15.97 -14.32
C LEU A 63 22.24 17.29 -13.88
N PRO A 64 22.08 18.28 -14.78
CA PRO A 64 21.32 19.48 -14.48
C PRO A 64 19.83 19.16 -14.22
N ASP A 65 19.19 19.91 -13.31
CA ASP A 65 17.77 19.69 -12.95
C ASP A 65 16.83 19.72 -14.16
N VAL A 66 17.08 20.58 -15.14
CA VAL A 66 16.29 20.64 -16.39
C VAL A 66 16.39 19.33 -17.18
N MET A 67 17.57 18.72 -17.22
CA MET A 67 17.76 17.43 -17.90
C MET A 67 17.07 16.31 -17.13
N ILE A 68 17.11 16.34 -15.81
CA ILE A 68 16.40 15.39 -14.94
C ILE A 68 14.88 15.50 -15.19
N SER A 69 14.32 16.71 -15.18
CA SER A 69 12.90 16.94 -15.47
C SER A 69 12.51 16.38 -16.84
N ASN A 70 13.27 16.69 -17.90
CA ASN A 70 13.01 16.20 -19.24
C ASN A 70 13.07 14.66 -19.37
N ILE A 71 13.90 14.01 -18.55
CA ILE A 71 13.98 12.54 -18.46
C ILE A 71 12.72 11.99 -17.77
N LEU A 72 12.31 12.62 -16.66
CA LEU A 72 11.17 12.19 -15.84
C LEU A 72 9.82 12.42 -16.54
N ASP A 73 9.67 13.48 -17.33
CA ASP A 73 8.46 13.75 -18.13
C ASP A 73 8.19 12.66 -19.18
N GLN A 74 9.23 11.89 -19.53
CA GLN A 74 9.15 10.74 -20.42
C GLN A 74 8.97 9.41 -19.69
N LEU A 75 8.80 9.42 -18.36
CA LEU A 75 8.54 8.24 -17.55
C LEU A 75 7.07 8.17 -17.17
N THR A 76 6.43 7.07 -17.56
CA THR A 76 5.08 6.73 -17.11
C THR A 76 5.16 5.52 -16.18
N VAL A 77 4.46 5.60 -15.05
CA VAL A 77 4.30 4.49 -14.11
C VAL A 77 2.84 4.05 -14.12
N GLN A 78 2.58 2.81 -14.48
CA GLN A 78 1.24 2.21 -14.38
C GLN A 78 1.22 1.26 -13.19
N ILE A 79 0.23 1.41 -12.32
CA ILE A 79 0.09 0.61 -11.10
C ILE A 79 -1.11 -0.32 -11.21
N ASN A 80 -0.87 -1.58 -10.87
CA ASN A 80 -1.84 -2.64 -10.68
C ASN A 80 -1.88 -2.97 -9.19
N TYR A 81 -2.93 -2.49 -8.52
CA TYR A 81 -3.20 -2.72 -7.11
C TYR A 81 -4.66 -3.13 -6.92
N ASP A 82 -4.90 -4.12 -6.05
CA ASP A 82 -6.23 -4.59 -5.67
C ASP A 82 -6.55 -4.10 -4.24
N PRO A 83 -7.24 -2.95 -4.07
CA PRO A 83 -7.59 -2.46 -2.75
C PRO A 83 -8.48 -3.42 -2.00
N PHE A 84 -8.26 -3.54 -0.69
CA PHE A 84 -9.15 -4.31 0.16
C PHE A 84 -10.36 -3.48 0.58
N GLU A 85 -11.56 -4.07 0.50
CA GLU A 85 -12.79 -3.46 1.01
C GLU A 85 -13.02 -3.86 2.47
N CYS A 86 -13.03 -2.88 3.36
CA CYS A 86 -13.51 -3.04 4.72
C CYS A 86 -15.00 -2.71 4.76
N LYS A 87 -15.87 -3.69 5.04
CA LYS A 87 -17.32 -3.42 5.16
C LYS A 87 -17.63 -2.62 6.41
N THR A 88 -16.94 -2.93 7.49
CA THR A 88 -16.93 -2.18 8.75
C THR A 88 -15.51 -1.98 9.24
N LEU A 89 -15.35 -1.07 10.20
CA LEU A 89 -14.07 -0.73 10.81
C LEU A 89 -14.16 -0.89 12.32
N SER A 90 -13.05 -1.31 12.93
CA SER A 90 -12.87 -1.26 14.37
C SER A 90 -11.47 -0.74 14.66
N ALA A 91 -11.39 0.51 15.12
CA ALA A 91 -10.15 1.12 15.55
C ALA A 91 -9.88 0.76 17.02
N LEU A 92 -8.76 0.09 17.26
CA LEU A 92 -8.29 -0.28 18.59
C LEU A 92 -7.17 0.65 19.04
N LYS A 93 -7.17 0.99 20.32
CA LYS A 93 -6.03 1.66 20.95
C LYS A 93 -4.88 0.65 21.13
N PRO A 94 -3.62 1.13 21.21
CA PRO A 94 -2.50 0.25 21.54
C PRO A 94 -2.76 -0.51 22.85
N GLY A 95 -2.68 -1.85 22.78
CA GLY A 95 -2.93 -2.75 23.93
C GLY A 95 -4.37 -3.25 24.06
N GLU A 96 -5.33 -2.72 23.30
CA GLU A 96 -6.67 -3.30 23.21
C GLU A 96 -6.65 -4.54 22.30
N THR A 97 -7.29 -5.61 22.75
CA THR A 97 -7.34 -6.89 22.00
C THR A 97 -8.76 -7.31 21.64
N MET A 98 -9.79 -6.62 22.13
CA MET A 98 -11.18 -7.04 21.96
C MET A 98 -11.97 -6.08 21.07
N VAL A 99 -12.60 -6.63 20.05
CA VAL A 99 -13.59 -5.93 19.22
C VAL A 99 -14.98 -6.46 19.57
N ASN A 100 -15.84 -5.59 20.11
CA ASN A 100 -17.22 -5.91 20.47
C ASN A 100 -18.21 -5.38 19.44
N GLY A 101 -19.30 -6.12 19.20
CA GLY A 101 -20.47 -5.59 18.50
C GLY A 101 -20.35 -5.51 16.98
N VAL A 102 -19.50 -6.33 16.34
CA VAL A 102 -19.44 -6.38 14.87
C VAL A 102 -20.75 -6.97 14.34
N MET A 103 -21.48 -6.19 13.55
CA MET A 103 -22.72 -6.65 12.91
C MET A 103 -22.38 -7.66 11.81
N MET A 104 -22.97 -8.85 11.88
CA MET A 104 -22.61 -10.01 11.03
C MET A 104 -22.97 -9.83 9.55
N ASP A 105 -23.83 -8.88 9.22
CA ASP A 105 -24.22 -8.52 7.86
C ASP A 105 -23.23 -7.59 7.16
N MET A 106 -22.24 -7.04 7.89
CA MET A 106 -21.29 -6.05 7.36
C MET A 106 -19.82 -6.51 7.48
N LEU A 107 -19.52 -7.67 6.90
CA LEU A 107 -18.18 -8.29 6.94
C LEU A 107 -17.52 -8.40 5.56
N PRO A 108 -16.18 -8.34 5.48
CA PRO A 108 -15.23 -8.39 6.59
C PRO A 108 -15.07 -7.06 7.33
N ASN A 109 -14.91 -7.14 8.66
CA ASN A 109 -14.60 -6.00 9.52
C ASN A 109 -13.09 -5.86 9.65
N CYS A 110 -12.55 -4.70 9.30
CA CYS A 110 -11.12 -4.45 9.39
C CYS A 110 -10.73 -4.00 10.80
N ILE A 111 -9.76 -4.69 11.38
CA ILE A 111 -9.18 -4.32 12.67
C ILE A 111 -8.00 -3.39 12.43
N ILE A 112 -8.11 -2.17 12.95
CA ILE A 112 -7.14 -1.10 12.74
C ILE A 112 -6.45 -0.78 14.05
N VAL A 113 -5.12 -0.83 14.04
CA VAL A 113 -4.29 -0.39 15.17
C VAL A 113 -3.40 0.74 14.65
N GLY A 114 -3.56 1.94 15.20
CA GLY A 114 -2.93 3.14 14.66
C GLY A 114 -3.40 3.44 13.24
N ASN A 115 -2.48 3.40 12.26
CA ASN A 115 -2.76 3.65 10.84
C ASN A 115 -2.75 2.37 9.97
N THR A 116 -2.75 1.19 10.60
CA THR A 116 -2.50 -0.09 9.93
C THR A 116 -3.67 -1.03 10.10
N VAL A 117 -4.11 -1.66 9.02
CA VAL A 117 -5.02 -2.81 9.08
C VAL A 117 -4.18 -4.02 9.48
N THR A 118 -4.48 -4.59 10.64
CA THR A 118 -3.67 -5.66 11.24
C THR A 118 -4.28 -7.03 11.00
N ALA A 119 -5.61 -7.12 11.00
CA ALA A 119 -6.33 -8.36 10.82
C ALA A 119 -7.76 -8.12 10.31
N LEU A 120 -8.39 -9.21 9.89
CA LEU A 120 -9.79 -9.24 9.48
C LEU A 120 -10.60 -10.01 10.50
N CYS A 121 -11.67 -9.41 10.99
CA CYS A 121 -12.69 -10.11 11.76
C CYS A 121 -13.74 -10.65 10.78
N GLN A 122 -13.99 -11.96 10.82
CA GLN A 122 -14.95 -12.68 9.97
C GLN A 122 -16.15 -13.18 10.78
N ALA A 123 -17.31 -13.31 10.14
CA ALA A 123 -18.48 -14.00 10.72
C ALA A 123 -18.27 -15.50 10.58
N MET A 124 -18.63 -16.22 11.62
CA MET A 124 -19.09 -17.59 11.42
C MET A 124 -20.52 -17.61 10.90
N ARG A 125 -20.80 -18.57 10.02
CA ARG A 125 -22.18 -18.99 9.68
C ARG A 125 -22.88 -19.40 10.98
N GLY A 126 -23.85 -18.60 11.45
CA GLY A 126 -24.90 -19.07 12.37
C GLY A 126 -24.98 -18.50 13.79
N GLY A 127 -24.36 -17.36 14.13
CA GLY A 127 -24.45 -16.78 15.48
C GLY A 127 -24.66 -15.26 15.53
N ARG A 128 -25.37 -14.75 16.55
CA ARG A 128 -25.59 -13.31 16.79
C ARG A 128 -24.28 -12.63 17.23
N GLY A 129 -23.77 -11.72 16.41
CA GLY A 129 -22.62 -10.84 16.71
C GLY A 129 -21.26 -11.55 16.69
N ALA A 130 -20.30 -11.03 15.93
CA ALA A 130 -18.92 -11.49 16.01
C ALA A 130 -18.18 -10.69 17.10
N MET A 131 -17.72 -11.37 18.14
CA MET A 131 -16.65 -10.87 19.00
C MET A 131 -15.34 -11.44 18.45
N CYS A 132 -14.40 -10.56 18.11
CA CYS A 132 -13.06 -10.92 17.67
C CYS A 132 -12.07 -10.53 18.78
N ASP A 133 -11.43 -11.54 19.37
CA ASP A 133 -10.44 -11.39 20.45
C ASP A 133 -9.04 -11.70 19.90
N LEU A 134 -8.27 -10.65 19.62
CA LEU A 134 -6.89 -10.73 19.10
C LEU A 134 -5.91 -11.43 20.06
N SER A 135 -6.27 -11.57 21.34
CA SER A 135 -5.43 -12.27 22.31
C SER A 135 -5.52 -13.78 22.20
N LYS A 136 -6.53 -14.27 21.48
CA LYS A 136 -6.75 -15.69 21.21
C LYS A 136 -6.55 -15.93 19.73
N ALA A 137 -5.93 -17.05 19.39
CA ALA A 137 -6.05 -17.60 18.04
C ALA A 137 -7.50 -18.10 17.88
N ASP A 138 -8.44 -17.17 17.75
CA ASP A 138 -9.86 -17.45 17.48
C ASP A 138 -10.02 -17.64 15.97
N ASP A 139 -10.81 -18.63 15.56
CA ASP A 139 -11.11 -18.95 14.16
C ASP A 139 -11.80 -17.79 13.41
N LYS A 140 -12.17 -16.72 14.13
CA LYS A 140 -12.80 -15.51 13.60
C LYS A 140 -11.79 -14.47 13.12
N ILE A 141 -10.50 -14.64 13.41
CA ILE A 141 -9.44 -13.73 12.98
C ILE A 141 -8.78 -14.32 11.75
N ALA A 142 -8.89 -13.61 10.64
CA ALA A 142 -8.24 -13.97 9.39
C ALA A 142 -7.12 -12.99 9.04
N ASN A 143 -6.08 -13.54 8.43
CA ASN A 143 -5.02 -12.74 7.82
C ASN A 143 -5.55 -12.01 6.59
N ILE A 144 -4.93 -10.87 6.29
CA ILE A 144 -5.17 -10.14 5.04
C ILE A 144 -4.65 -10.98 3.88
N PRO A 145 -5.46 -11.25 2.83
CA PRO A 145 -4.99 -12.03 1.69
C PRO A 145 -3.77 -11.39 1.02
N PRO A 146 -2.73 -12.16 0.65
CA PRO A 146 -1.48 -11.62 0.11
C PRO A 146 -1.63 -10.73 -1.13
N LYS A 147 -2.69 -10.93 -1.92
CA LYS A 147 -2.98 -10.10 -3.10
C LYS A 147 -3.20 -8.61 -2.78
N HIS A 148 -3.65 -8.29 -1.56
CA HIS A 148 -3.83 -6.91 -1.08
C HIS A 148 -2.55 -6.32 -0.46
N LEU A 149 -1.54 -7.17 -0.22
CA LEU A 149 -0.22 -6.85 0.31
C LEU A 149 0.86 -6.88 -0.79
N SER A 150 0.43 -6.68 -2.04
CA SER A 150 1.29 -6.65 -3.22
C SER A 150 0.85 -5.52 -4.13
N ILE A 151 1.82 -4.75 -4.61
CA ILE A 151 1.66 -3.74 -5.65
C ILE A 151 2.48 -4.22 -6.84
N SER A 152 1.89 -4.23 -8.03
CA SER A 152 2.62 -4.50 -9.26
C SER A 152 2.44 -3.35 -10.23
N GLY A 153 3.26 -3.29 -11.26
CA GLY A 153 3.16 -2.20 -12.21
C GLY A 153 4.16 -2.29 -13.33
N THR A 154 4.12 -1.28 -14.19
CA THR A 154 5.04 -1.13 -15.31
C THR A 154 5.66 0.26 -15.32
N PHE A 155 6.97 0.32 -15.54
CA PHE A 155 7.67 1.52 -15.95
C PHE A 155 7.69 1.55 -17.47
N THR A 156 7.21 2.62 -18.08
CA THR A 156 7.33 2.87 -19.50
C THR A 156 8.08 4.16 -19.72
N THR A 157 9.13 4.13 -20.55
CA THR A 157 9.87 5.34 -20.89
C THR A 157 10.30 5.36 -22.35
N THR A 158 10.29 6.56 -22.94
CA THR A 158 10.83 6.85 -24.27
C THR A 158 12.24 7.44 -24.22
N ASN A 159 12.74 7.76 -23.02
CA ASN A 159 14.04 8.40 -22.87
C ASN A 159 15.18 7.40 -23.15
N ILE A 160 16.08 7.75 -24.08
CA ILE A 160 17.14 6.84 -24.56
C ILE A 160 18.12 6.41 -23.47
N ILE A 161 18.32 7.23 -22.44
CA ILE A 161 19.21 6.90 -21.33
C ILE A 161 18.59 5.77 -20.51
N MET A 162 17.33 5.95 -20.09
CA MET A 162 16.62 4.98 -19.25
C MET A 162 16.20 3.71 -20.01
N THR A 163 15.98 3.80 -21.32
CA THR A 163 15.67 2.61 -22.13
C THR A 163 16.84 1.63 -22.16
N ASN A 164 18.08 2.13 -22.07
CA ASN A 164 19.30 1.34 -22.08
C ASN A 164 19.73 0.85 -20.68
N TRP A 165 18.97 1.20 -19.64
CA TRP A 165 19.26 0.73 -18.30
C TRP A 165 19.07 -0.78 -18.17
N SER A 166 20.06 -1.42 -17.54
CA SER A 166 20.03 -2.83 -17.22
C SER A 166 18.98 -3.11 -16.13
N ARG A 167 18.59 -4.38 -16.00
CA ARG A 167 17.72 -4.84 -14.91
C ARG A 167 18.29 -4.46 -13.54
N VAL A 168 19.61 -4.51 -13.37
CA VAL A 168 20.29 -4.15 -12.11
C VAL A 168 20.12 -2.67 -11.77
N MET A 169 20.19 -1.78 -12.77
CA MET A 169 19.94 -0.35 -12.57
C MET A 169 18.49 -0.09 -12.14
N TRP A 170 17.52 -0.69 -12.84
CA TRP A 170 16.10 -0.60 -12.45
C TRP A 170 15.83 -1.19 -11.08
N GLN A 171 16.47 -2.32 -10.75
CA GLN A 171 16.38 -2.94 -9.44
C GLN A 171 16.92 -2.01 -8.34
N SER A 172 18.00 -1.27 -8.61
CA SER A 172 18.54 -0.25 -7.70
C SER A 172 17.54 0.87 -7.43
N VAL A 173 16.82 1.33 -8.45
CA VAL A 173 15.76 2.36 -8.31
C VAL A 173 14.64 1.86 -7.41
N VAL A 174 14.04 0.71 -7.70
CA VAL A 174 12.92 0.21 -6.89
C VAL A 174 13.35 -0.14 -5.46
N ASN A 175 14.59 -0.61 -5.26
CA ASN A 175 15.13 -0.87 -3.92
C ASN A 175 15.34 0.42 -3.11
N ARG A 176 15.72 1.52 -3.76
CA ARG A 176 15.79 2.84 -3.09
C ARG A 176 14.39 3.39 -2.82
N ALA A 177 13.44 3.18 -3.73
CA ALA A 177 12.06 3.60 -3.54
C ALA A 177 11.43 2.91 -2.31
N VAL A 178 11.61 1.60 -2.17
CA VAL A 178 11.19 0.85 -0.97
C VAL A 178 11.81 1.43 0.31
N ARG A 179 13.11 1.75 0.29
CA ARG A 179 13.78 2.37 1.45
C ARG A 179 13.22 3.76 1.76
N MET A 180 12.89 4.55 0.74
CA MET A 180 12.25 5.85 0.94
C MET A 180 10.84 5.71 1.51
N LEU A 181 10.06 4.73 1.07
CA LEU A 181 8.76 4.41 1.66
C LEU A 181 8.90 4.00 3.14
N ALA A 182 9.90 3.18 3.46
CA ALA A 182 10.22 2.76 4.82
C ALA A 182 10.71 3.91 5.72
N ALA A 183 11.30 4.96 5.14
CA ALA A 183 11.74 6.16 5.86
C ALA A 183 10.67 7.28 5.90
N GLY A 184 9.59 7.14 5.12
CA GLY A 184 8.57 8.15 4.94
C GLY A 184 7.42 8.07 5.97
N PRO A 185 6.31 8.79 5.71
CA PRO A 185 5.14 8.83 6.59
C PRO A 185 4.48 7.46 6.85
N PHE A 186 4.73 6.48 5.99
CA PHE A 186 4.23 5.10 6.10
C PHE A 186 5.34 4.12 6.51
N GLY A 187 6.40 4.60 7.15
CA GLY A 187 7.61 3.82 7.40
C GLY A 187 7.37 2.50 8.15
N SER A 188 6.50 2.52 9.16
CA SER A 188 6.09 1.32 9.90
C SER A 188 5.40 0.26 9.03
N ASN A 189 4.79 0.67 7.92
CA ASN A 189 4.11 -0.23 7.00
C ASN A 189 5.05 -0.86 5.98
N PHE A 190 6.10 -0.14 5.58
CA PHE A 190 7.01 -0.54 4.52
C PHE A 190 8.38 -1.05 5.02
N VAL A 191 8.61 -1.12 6.34
CA VAL A 191 9.90 -1.54 6.91
C VAL A 191 10.38 -2.92 6.46
N SER A 192 9.45 -3.86 6.23
CA SER A 192 9.73 -5.22 5.74
C SER A 192 9.47 -5.38 4.23
N ALA A 193 9.10 -4.30 3.55
CA ALA A 193 8.77 -4.37 2.14
C ALA A 193 10.03 -4.61 1.30
N PHE A 194 9.82 -5.24 0.15
CA PHE A 194 10.86 -5.44 -0.86
C PHE A 194 10.25 -5.31 -2.25
N ALA A 195 11.09 -5.03 -3.25
CA ALA A 195 10.65 -4.90 -4.63
C ALA A 195 11.52 -5.72 -5.57
N THR A 196 10.94 -6.14 -6.70
CA THR A 196 11.65 -6.86 -7.76
C THR A 196 11.30 -6.29 -9.12
N VAL A 197 12.26 -6.31 -10.05
CA VAL A 197 12.07 -5.94 -11.46
C VAL A 197 12.11 -7.18 -12.32
N GLY A 198 11.17 -7.28 -13.27
CA GLY A 198 11.05 -8.33 -14.28
C GLY A 198 11.85 -8.07 -15.55
#